data_AF-A0A199V731-F1
#
_entry.id   AF-A0A199V731-F1
#
_cell.length_a   1.000
_cell.length_b   1.000
_cell.length_c   1.000
_cell.angle_alpha   90.00
_cell.angle_beta   90.00
_cell.angle_gamma   90.00
#
_symmetry.space_group_name_H-M   'P 1'
#
loop_
_entity.id
_entity.type
_entity.pdbx_description
1 polymer ?
#
loop_
_entity_poly.entity_id
_entity_poly.type
_entity_poly.pdbx_seq_one_letter_code
_entity_poly.pdbx_strand_id
1 'polypeptide(L)'
;MLMMLARNKMIEGARQVWMDLRSEDVRFDQHTYGDIVRAFCDGGLLDLGMEFYDDMRSSSDPPLSLPFRVILKGLIPFPELREKVKQDFLELFPDMIVYDPPDDLL
;
A
#
# COMPACT_ATOMS: atom_id res chain seq x y z
N MET A 1 -0.54 -12.27 10.46
CA MET A 1 -2.02 -12.30 10.58
C MET A 1 -2.71 -11.42 9.53
N LEU A 2 -2.41 -10.12 9.44
CA LEU A 2 -2.98 -9.22 8.41
C LEU A 2 -2.93 -9.77 6.97
N MET A 3 -1.75 -10.23 6.52
CA MET A 3 -1.60 -10.81 5.17
C MET A 3 -2.51 -12.02 4.92
N MET A 4 -2.72 -12.85 5.95
CA MET A 4 -3.59 -14.02 5.85
C MET A 4 -5.06 -13.58 5.75
N LEU A 5 -5.46 -12.57 6.53
CA LEU A 5 -6.82 -12.03 6.51
C LEU A 5 -7.12 -11.38 5.15
N ALA A 6 -6.17 -10.63 4.59
CA ALA A 6 -6.28 -10.05 3.25
C ALA A 6 -6.45 -11.13 2.17
N ARG A 7 -5.60 -12.16 2.18
CA ARG A 7 -5.69 -13.29 1.22
C ARG A 7 -7.01 -14.05 1.29
N ASN A 8 -7.61 -14.13 2.48
CA ASN A 8 -8.91 -14.79 2.68
C ASN A 8 -10.10 -13.81 2.63
N LYS A 9 -9.88 -12.55 2.24
CA LYS A 9 -10.92 -11.51 2.12
C LYS A 9 -11.72 -11.29 3.41
N MET A 10 -11.09 -11.51 4.56
CA MET A 10 -11.71 -11.36 5.88
C MET A 10 -11.63 -9.91 6.35
N ILE A 11 -12.53 -9.06 5.84
CA ILE A 11 -12.51 -7.60 6.08
C ILE A 11 -12.62 -7.27 7.57
N GLU A 12 -13.64 -7.82 8.25
CA GLU A 12 -13.89 -7.52 9.66
C GLU A 12 -12.70 -7.94 10.55
N GLY A 13 -12.14 -9.11 10.29
CA GLY A 13 -10.95 -9.57 11.00
C GLY A 13 -9.74 -8.67 10.71
N ALA A 14 -9.54 -8.26 9.46
CA ALA A 14 -8.44 -7.37 9.10
C ALA A 14 -8.59 -5.98 9.76
N ARG A 15 -9.81 -5.44 9.81
CA ARG A 15 -10.12 -4.16 10.46
C ARG A 15 -9.91 -4.23 11.97
N GLN A 16 -10.38 -5.29 12.62
CA GLN A 16 -10.15 -5.49 14.05
C GLN A 16 -8.66 -5.55 14.37
N VAL A 17 -7.92 -6.38 13.65
CA VAL A 17 -6.46 -6.48 13.84
C VAL A 17 -5.77 -5.15 13.59
N TRP A 18 -6.23 -4.38 12.60
CA TRP A 18 -5.67 -3.05 12.36
C TRP A 18 -5.91 -2.09 13.53
N MET A 19 -7.13 -2.08 14.08
CA MET A 19 -7.46 -1.28 15.26
C MET A 19 -6.62 -1.68 16.47
N ASP A 20 -6.45 -2.98 16.71
CA ASP A 20 -5.64 -3.49 17.83
C ASP A 20 -4.18 -3.02 17.70
N LEU A 21 -3.58 -3.17 16.52
CA LEU A 21 -2.21 -2.73 16.24
C LEU A 21 -2.01 -1.22 16.46
N ARG A 22 -2.99 -0.40 16.04
CA ARG A 22 -2.97 1.04 16.31
C ARG A 22 -3.10 1.36 17.80
N SER A 23 -3.93 0.61 18.53
CA SER A 23 -4.10 0.81 19.98
C SER A 23 -2.85 0.44 20.79
N GLU A 24 -2.01 -0.43 20.23
CA GLU A 24 -0.74 -0.86 20.79
C GLU A 24 0.47 -0.06 20.27
N ASP A 25 0.24 1.01 19.49
CA ASP A 25 1.28 1.84 18.85
C ASP A 25 2.33 1.01 18.06
N VAL A 26 1.89 -0.10 17.44
CA VAL A 26 2.77 -0.94 16.64
C VAL A 26 3.23 -0.17 15.41
N ARG A 27 4.55 -0.05 15.25
CA ARG A 27 5.18 0.58 14.08
C ARG A 27 5.64 -0.46 13.09
N PHE A 28 5.27 -0.27 11.83
CA PHE A 28 5.81 -1.05 10.72
C PHE A 28 6.95 -0.30 10.06
N ASP A 29 7.92 -1.04 9.53
CA ASP A 29 8.87 -0.45 8.59
C ASP A 29 8.20 -0.22 7.23
N GLN A 30 8.85 0.60 6.40
CA GLN A 30 8.34 0.97 5.08
C GLN A 30 8.11 -0.26 4.17
N HIS A 31 8.92 -1.32 4.29
CA HIS A 31 8.74 -2.54 3.49
C HIS A 31 7.49 -3.31 3.88
N THR A 32 7.24 -3.43 5.18
CA THR A 32 6.08 -4.09 5.75
C THR A 32 4.79 -3.38 5.31
N TYR A 33 4.76 -2.05 5.33
CA TYR A 33 3.63 -1.31 4.76
C TYR A 33 3.42 -1.62 3.28
N GLY A 34 4.48 -1.59 2.47
CA GLY A 34 4.40 -1.92 1.04
C GLY A 34 3.79 -3.31 0.79
N ASP A 35 4.21 -4.31 1.56
CA ASP A 35 3.67 -5.67 1.49
C ASP A 35 2.20 -5.74 1.93
N ILE A 36 1.81 -5.00 2.99
CA ILE A 36 0.44 -4.99 3.50
C ILE A 36 -0.46 -4.37 2.44
N VAL A 37 -0.16 -3.15 1.99
CA VAL A 37 -0.96 -2.44 0.99
C VAL A 37 -1.13 -3.31 -0.26
N ARG A 38 -0.05 -3.95 -0.73
CA ARG A 38 -0.09 -4.89 -1.86
C ARG A 38 -1.03 -6.06 -1.62
N ALA A 39 -0.91 -6.74 -0.48
CA ALA A 39 -1.75 -7.90 -0.15
C ALA A 39 -3.23 -7.53 -0.05
N PHE A 40 -3.54 -6.32 0.45
CA PHE A 40 -4.90 -5.82 0.53
C PHE A 40 -5.46 -5.44 -0.85
N CYS A 41 -4.66 -4.82 -1.72
CA CYS A 41 -5.03 -4.59 -3.12
C CYS A 41 -5.34 -5.91 -3.85
N ASP A 42 -4.44 -6.89 -3.76
CA ASP A 42 -4.62 -8.21 -4.38
C ASP A 42 -5.83 -8.98 -3.78
N GLY A 43 -6.13 -8.75 -2.49
CA GLY A 43 -7.28 -9.32 -1.78
C GLY A 43 -8.62 -8.64 -2.10
N GLY A 44 -8.63 -7.54 -2.85
CA GLY A 44 -9.82 -6.74 -3.11
C GLY A 44 -10.29 -5.91 -1.90
N LEU A 45 -9.42 -5.69 -0.93
CA LEU A 45 -9.66 -4.90 0.28
C LEU A 45 -9.05 -3.50 0.16
N LEU A 46 -9.32 -2.85 -0.97
CA LEU A 46 -8.62 -1.64 -1.41
C LEU A 46 -8.73 -0.49 -0.41
N ASP A 47 -9.92 -0.23 0.13
CA ASP A 47 -10.15 0.88 1.07
C ASP A 47 -9.24 0.77 2.30
N LEU A 48 -9.22 -0.40 2.93
CA LEU A 48 -8.36 -0.66 4.08
C LEU A 48 -6.88 -0.70 3.69
N GLY A 49 -6.55 -1.19 2.49
CA GLY A 49 -5.20 -1.11 1.93
C GLY A 49 -4.71 0.33 1.80
N MET A 50 -5.58 1.26 1.39
CA MET A 50 -5.21 2.68 1.29
C MET A 50 -5.14 3.36 2.66
N GLU A 51 -5.87 2.91 3.67
CA GLU A 51 -5.66 3.36 5.06
C GLU A 51 -4.22 3.04 5.54
N PHE A 52 -3.68 1.85 5.20
CA PHE A 52 -2.28 1.51 5.49
C PHE A 52 -1.28 2.34 4.69
N TYR A 53 -1.62 2.72 3.44
CA TYR A 53 -0.78 3.60 2.65
C TYR A 53 -0.67 5.00 3.26
N ASP A 54 -1.79 5.57 3.70
CA ASP A 54 -1.81 6.88 4.34
C ASP A 54 -1.03 6.86 5.66
N ASP A 55 -1.14 5.76 6.43
CA ASP A 55 -0.35 5.56 7.64
C ASP A 55 1.16 5.49 7.34
N MET A 56 1.56 4.74 6.30
CA MET A 56 2.94 4.69 5.81
C MET A 56 3.48 6.08 5.44
N ARG A 57 2.66 6.90 4.76
CA ARG A 57 3.03 8.28 4.35
C ARG A 57 3.16 9.22 5.54
N SER A 58 2.43 8.95 6.63
CA SER A 58 2.50 9.72 7.88
C SER A 58 3.66 9.29 8.80
N SER A 59 4.33 8.18 8.50
CA SER A 59 5.47 7.68 9.29
C SER A 59 6.62 8.69 9.30
N SER A 60 7.29 8.78 10.46
CA SER A 60 8.52 9.57 10.62
C SER A 60 9.74 8.93 9.95
N ASP A 61 9.63 7.67 9.52
CA ASP A 61 10.72 6.96 8.87
C ASP A 61 11.00 7.56 7.48
N PRO A 62 12.28 7.65 7.06
CA PRO A 62 12.61 8.11 5.73
C PRO A 62 11.88 7.28 4.66
N PRO A 63 11.25 7.92 3.66
CA PRO A 63 10.54 7.19 2.63
C PRO A 63 11.52 6.34 1.82
N LEU A 64 11.10 5.13 1.46
CA LEU A 64 11.86 4.23 0.59
C LEU A 64 11.16 4.08 -0.75
N SER A 65 11.92 3.99 -1.83
CA SER A 65 11.35 3.89 -3.18
C SER A 65 10.72 2.53 -3.47
N LEU A 66 11.23 1.45 -2.87
CA LEU A 66 10.80 0.09 -3.17
C LEU A 66 9.34 -0.20 -2.73
N PRO A 67 8.89 0.16 -1.51
CA PRO A 67 7.49 -0.02 -1.10
C PRO A 67 6.48 0.65 -2.04
N PHE A 68 6.74 1.87 -2.49
CA PHE A 68 5.90 2.54 -3.48
C PHE A 68 5.81 1.76 -4.78
N ARG A 69 6.92 1.21 -5.29
CA ARG A 69 6.91 0.37 -6.50
C ARG A 69 6.07 -0.89 -6.33
N VAL A 70 6.12 -1.51 -5.15
CA VAL A 70 5.29 -2.68 -4.81
C VAL A 70 3.80 -2.30 -4.81
N ILE A 71 3.46 -1.15 -4.22
CA ILE A 71 2.09 -0.60 -4.19
C ILE A 71 1.61 -0.26 -5.60
N LEU A 72 2.40 0.48 -6.39
CA LEU A 72 2.09 0.86 -7.76
C LEU A 72 1.81 -0.35 -8.66
N LYS A 73 2.52 -1.46 -8.43
CA LYS A 73 2.23 -2.73 -9.10
C LYS A 73 0.92 -3.36 -8.62
N GLY A 74 0.53 -3.16 -7.36
CA GLY A 74 -0.76 -3.63 -6.83
C GLY A 74 -1.94 -2.80 -7.32
N LEU A 75 -1.71 -1.51 -7.62
CA LEU A 75 -2.71 -0.57 -8.08
C LEU A 75 -2.94 -0.56 -9.60
N ILE A 76 -2.30 -1.48 -10.33
CA ILE A 76 -2.50 -1.68 -11.78
C ILE A 76 -4.00 -1.69 -12.17
N PRO A 77 -4.90 -2.42 -11.47
CA PRO A 77 -6.34 -2.42 -11.76
C PRO A 77 -7.09 -1.14 -11.35
N PHE A 78 -6.43 -0.19 -10.67
CA PHE A 78 -7.02 0.99 -10.04
C PHE A 78 -6.31 2.27 -10.53
N PRO A 79 -6.52 2.69 -11.80
CA PRO A 79 -5.70 3.70 -12.46
C PRO A 79 -5.70 5.06 -11.75
N GLU A 80 -6.84 5.49 -11.21
CA GLU A 80 -6.94 6.77 -10.48
C GLU A 80 -6.07 6.79 -9.22
N LEU A 81 -6.12 5.72 -8.43
CA LEU A 81 -5.28 5.59 -7.22
C LEU A 81 -3.81 5.39 -7.59
N ARG A 82 -3.54 4.62 -8.65
CA ARG A 82 -2.17 4.40 -9.13
C ARG A 82 -1.51 5.72 -9.53
N GLU A 83 -2.24 6.58 -10.22
CA GLU A 83 -1.74 7.90 -10.63
C GLU A 83 -1.49 8.80 -9.42
N LYS A 84 -2.38 8.80 -8.41
CA LYS A 84 -2.14 9.51 -7.14
C LYS A 84 -0.84 9.03 -6.46
N VAL A 85 -0.69 7.72 -6.26
CA VAL A 85 0.51 7.15 -5.61
C VAL A 85 1.78 7.39 -6.44
N LYS A 86 1.65 7.46 -7.76
CA LYS A 86 2.77 7.77 -8.66
C LYS A 86 3.20 9.23 -8.52
N GLN A 87 2.25 10.16 -8.40
CA GLN A 87 2.55 11.57 -8.12
C GLN A 87 3.24 11.71 -6.77
N ASP A 88 2.70 11.09 -5.71
CA ASP A 88 3.33 11.05 -4.38
C ASP A 88 4.77 10.50 -4.44
N PHE A 89 5.00 9.45 -5.24
CA PHE A 89 6.33 8.87 -5.43
C PHE A 89 7.29 9.85 -6.10
N LEU A 90 6.86 10.53 -7.17
CA LEU A 90 7.71 11.47 -7.92
C LEU A 90 8.01 12.73 -7.13
N GLU A 91 7.12 13.17 -6.23
CA GLU A 91 7.40 14.26 -5.30
C GLU A 91 8.54 13.91 -4.32
N LEU A 92 8.60 12.66 -3.87
CA LEU A 92 9.63 12.18 -2.95
C LEU A 92 10.94 11.80 -3.67
N PHE A 93 10.84 11.32 -4.91
CA PHE A 93 11.93 10.78 -5.69
C PHE A 93 11.95 11.37 -7.11
N PRO A 94 12.22 12.67 -7.28
CA PRO A 94 12.05 13.39 -8.55
C PRO A 94 12.95 12.88 -9.67
N ASP A 95 14.10 12.29 -9.34
CA ASP A 95 15.05 11.75 -10.32
C ASP A 95 14.74 10.29 -10.71
N MET A 96 13.69 9.68 -10.15
CA MET A 96 13.31 8.29 -10.45
C MET A 96 12.19 8.22 -11.48
N ILE A 97 12.32 7.26 -12.40
CA ILE A 97 11.28 6.92 -13.37
C ILE A 97 10.48 5.72 -12.85
N VAL A 98 9.16 5.83 -12.89
CA VAL A 98 8.22 4.71 -12.67
C VAL A 98 7.85 4.14 -14.03
N TYR A 99 7.95 2.81 -14.17
CA TYR A 99 7.45 2.14 -15.36
C TYR A 99 5.92 2.18 -15.39
N ASP A 100 5.37 2.76 -16.46
CA ASP A 100 3.96 2.60 -16.81
C ASP A 100 3.81 1.46 -17.82
N PRO A 101 3.21 0.33 -17.42
CA PRO A 101 2.84 -0.68 -18.38
C PRO A 101 1.84 -0.08 -19.38
N PRO A 102 1.99 -0.35 -20.69
CA PRO A 102 1.04 0.11 -21.69
C PRO A 102 -0.35 -0.49 -21.43
N ASP A 103 -1.39 0.26 -21.83
CA ASP A 103 -2.81 0.01 -21.50
C ASP A 103 -3.32 -1.35 -22.01
N ASP A 104 -2.61 -2.00 -22.93
CA ASP A 104 -2.91 -3.32 -23.50
C ASP A 104 -2.48 -4.50 -22.60
N LEU A 105 -1.80 -4.23 -21.49
CA LEU A 105 -1.38 -5.20 -20.47
C LEU A 105 -2.20 -5.14 -19.16
N LEU A 106 -3.22 -4.29 -19.10
CA LEU A 106 -4.14 -4.08 -17.96
C LEU A 106 -5.48 -4.80 -18.20
#